data_AF-A0AAJ1VL97-F1
#
_entry.id   AF-A0AAJ1VL97-F1
#
_cell.length_a   1.000
_cell.length_b   1.000
_cell.length_c   1.000
_cell.angle_alpha   90.00
_cell.angle_beta   90.00
_cell.angle_gamma   90.00
#
_symmetry.space_group_name_H-M   'P 1'
#
loop_
_entity.id
_entity.type
_entity.pdbx_description
1 polymer ?
#
loop_
_entity_poly.entity_id
_entity_poly.type
_entity_poly.pdbx_seq_one_letter_code
_entity_poly.pdbx_strand_id
1 'polypeptide(L)'
;SNHDPFEFPDNKIELYEQPKQTRNNAAKYADFALGYFFEMAKKSDYWKDTIFLVVADHDSRVSGASLVPIQHFHIPGLILGEGIEAKRD
;
A
#
# COMPACT_ATOMS: atom_id res chain seq x y z
N SER A 1 -4.74 6.58 4.25
CA SER A 1 -5.81 6.30 5.24
C SER A 1 -5.45 5.28 6.31
N ASN A 2 -4.31 4.58 6.24
CA ASN A 2 -3.98 3.52 7.20
C ASN A 2 -3.42 4.04 8.53
N HIS A 3 -4.16 4.91 9.20
CA HIS A 3 -3.85 5.44 10.52
C HIS A 3 -5.13 5.48 11.35
N ASP A 4 -5.02 5.28 12.67
CA ASP A 4 -6.13 5.45 13.61
C ASP A 4 -6.79 6.83 13.43
N PRO A 5 -8.14 6.94 13.39
CA PRO A 5 -9.16 5.92 13.70
C PRO A 5 -9.62 5.05 12.50
N PHE A 6 -8.79 4.89 11.47
CA PHE A 6 -9.02 4.01 10.31
C PHE A 6 -10.25 4.38 9.48
N GLU A 7 -10.48 5.67 9.27
CA GLU A 7 -11.58 6.17 8.45
C GLU A 7 -11.30 6.01 6.95
N PHE A 8 -12.30 5.49 6.23
CA PHE A 8 -12.32 5.44 4.77
C PHE A 8 -13.77 5.43 4.24
N PRO A 9 -14.00 5.85 2.98
CA PRO A 9 -15.33 5.95 2.39
C PRO A 9 -16.08 4.61 2.34
N ASP A 10 -17.41 4.68 2.41
CA ASP A 10 -18.28 3.51 2.21
C ASP A 10 -18.26 3.01 0.76
N ASN A 11 -18.58 1.73 0.58
CA ASN A 11 -18.82 1.11 -0.73
C ASN A 11 -17.66 1.20 -1.73
N LYS A 12 -16.42 1.33 -1.26
CA LYS A 12 -15.20 1.28 -2.09
C LYS A 12 -14.54 -0.09 -2.10
N ILE A 13 -14.70 -0.84 -1.02
CA ILE A 13 -14.18 -2.19 -0.86
C ILE A 13 -15.24 -3.05 -0.18
N GLU A 14 -15.21 -4.34 -0.46
CA GLU A 14 -15.77 -5.32 0.47
C GLU A 14 -14.89 -5.34 1.73
N LEU A 15 -15.49 -5.25 2.91
CA LEU A 15 -14.74 -5.26 4.16
C LEU A 15 -13.99 -6.59 4.31
N TYR A 16 -12.73 -6.52 4.69
CA TYR A 16 -11.93 -7.70 5.03
C TYR A 16 -12.38 -8.31 6.36
N GLU A 17 -12.72 -7.46 7.33
CA GLU A 17 -13.14 -7.86 8.67
C GLU A 17 -14.16 -6.86 9.24
N GLN A 18 -14.78 -7.21 10.38
CA GLN A 18 -15.64 -6.31 11.14
C GLN A 18 -15.00 -5.99 12.50
N PRO A 19 -15.18 -4.77 13.04
CA PRO A 19 -15.95 -3.64 12.49
C PRO A 19 -15.27 -2.97 11.28
N LYS A 20 -15.95 -2.01 10.62
CA LYS A 20 -15.40 -1.30 9.45
C LYS A 20 -14.05 -0.63 9.72
N GLN A 21 -13.94 0.09 10.83
CA GLN A 21 -12.77 0.90 11.19
C GLN A 21 -11.67 0.03 11.81
N THR A 22 -10.99 -0.74 10.97
CA THR A 22 -9.82 -1.52 11.36
C THR A 22 -8.64 -1.22 10.46
N ARG A 23 -7.45 -1.52 10.97
CA ARG A 23 -6.21 -1.38 10.23
C ARG A 23 -6.18 -2.21 8.95
N ASN A 24 -6.67 -3.45 8.98
CA ASN A 24 -6.68 -4.32 7.80
C ASN A 24 -7.64 -3.78 6.72
N ASN A 25 -8.81 -3.29 7.13
CA ASN A 25 -9.75 -2.64 6.21
C ASN A 25 -9.18 -1.36 5.61
N ALA A 26 -8.51 -0.52 6.42
CA ALA A 26 -7.86 0.68 5.92
C ALA A 26 -6.68 0.37 4.97
N ALA A 27 -5.95 -0.71 5.21
CA ALA A 27 -4.93 -1.22 4.29
C ALA A 27 -5.55 -1.72 2.97
N LYS A 28 -6.63 -2.50 3.02
CA LYS A 28 -7.37 -2.94 1.82
C LYS A 28 -7.94 -1.75 1.03
N TYR A 29 -8.39 -0.70 1.71
CA TYR A 29 -8.81 0.53 1.04
C TYR A 29 -7.65 1.25 0.37
N ALA A 30 -6.47 1.30 1.01
CA ALA A 30 -5.27 1.88 0.41
C ALA A 30 -4.84 1.12 -0.85
N ASP A 31 -4.93 -0.21 -0.85
CA ASP A 31 -4.70 -1.06 -2.02
C ASP A 31 -5.67 -0.73 -3.17
N PHE A 32 -6.98 -0.64 -2.88
CA PHE A 32 -7.98 -0.19 -3.85
C PHE A 32 -7.64 1.20 -4.44
N ALA A 33 -7.30 2.16 -3.58
CA ALA A 33 -6.97 3.52 -4.02
C ALA A 33 -5.71 3.56 -4.89
N LEU A 34 -4.70 2.74 -4.57
CA LEU A 34 -3.48 2.59 -5.37
C LEU A 34 -3.78 1.95 -6.73
N GLY A 35 -4.64 0.93 -6.78
CA GLY A 35 -5.13 0.35 -8.02
C GLY A 35 -5.80 1.39 -8.92
N TYR A 36 -6.73 2.16 -8.36
CA TYR A 36 -7.42 3.25 -9.07
C TYR A 36 -6.45 4.31 -9.59
N PHE A 37 -5.44 4.69 -8.78
CA PHE A 37 -4.37 5.58 -9.23
C PHE A 37 -3.65 5.02 -10.46
N PHE A 38 -3.24 3.75 -10.45
CA PHE A 38 -2.54 3.16 -11.60
C PHE A 38 -3.43 2.93 -12.82
N GLU A 39 -4.73 2.71 -12.66
CA GLU A 39 -5.67 2.71 -13.79
C GLU A 39 -5.72 4.05 -14.51
N MET A 40 -5.65 5.16 -13.77
CA MET A 40 -5.56 6.50 -14.34
C MET A 40 -4.17 6.79 -14.89
N ALA A 41 -3.12 6.46 -14.14
CA ALA A 41 -1.74 6.72 -14.53
C ALA A 41 -1.40 6.03 -15.86
N LYS A 42 -1.81 4.77 -16.06
CA LYS A 42 -1.60 4.03 -17.33
C LYS A 42 -2.28 4.67 -18.55
N LYS A 43 -3.29 5.51 -18.35
CA LYS A 43 -4.01 6.23 -19.42
C LYS A 43 -3.47 7.64 -19.64
N SER A 44 -2.53 8.09 -18.82
CA SER A 44 -1.96 9.43 -18.89
C SER A 44 -0.80 9.52 -19.88
N ASP A 45 -0.52 10.72 -20.34
CA ASP A 45 0.61 10.98 -21.24
C ASP A 45 1.98 10.76 -20.56
N TYR A 46 2.03 10.85 -19.22
CA TYR A 46 3.28 10.70 -18.47
C TYR A 46 3.67 9.24 -18.24
N TRP A 47 2.77 8.27 -18.47
CA TRP A 47 3.03 6.85 -18.20
C TRP A 47 4.34 6.34 -18.83
N LYS A 48 4.60 6.74 -20.09
CA LYS A 48 5.74 6.25 -20.88
C LYS A 48 7.09 6.76 -20.39
N ASP A 49 7.09 7.86 -19.64
CA ASP A 49 8.28 8.60 -19.21
C ASP A 49 8.33 8.76 -17.68
N THR A 50 7.69 7.84 -16.95
CA THR A 50 7.64 7.88 -15.49
C THR A 50 8.01 6.53 -14.88
N ILE A 51 8.92 6.57 -13.91
CA ILE A 51 9.18 5.46 -12.99
C ILE A 51 8.39 5.71 -11.70
N PHE A 52 7.66 4.69 -11.26
CA PHE A 52 6.93 4.68 -10.00
C PHE A 52 7.67 3.79 -8.99
N LEU A 53 7.84 4.31 -7.78
CA LEU A 53 8.29 3.54 -6.62
C LEU A 53 7.13 3.48 -5.62
N VAL A 54 6.61 2.27 -5.40
CA VAL A 54 5.67 1.99 -4.31
C VAL A 54 6.46 1.37 -3.18
N VAL A 55 6.51 2.04 -2.03
CA VAL A 55 7.31 1.60 -0.87
C VAL A 55 6.60 1.99 0.42
N ALA A 56 6.62 1.11 1.41
CA ALA A 56 6.17 1.48 2.76
C ALA A 56 7.29 2.23 3.49
N ASP A 57 6.92 3.19 4.33
CA ASP A 57 7.85 3.91 5.20
C ASP A 57 8.35 3.05 6.35
N HIS A 58 7.46 2.26 6.96
CA HIS A 58 7.75 1.30 8.02
C HIS A 58 6.62 0.26 8.18
N ASP A 59 6.85 -0.81 8.95
CA ASP A 59 5.79 -1.75 9.35
C ASP A 59 4.82 -1.13 10.39
N SER A 60 3.77 -1.86 10.72
CA SER A 60 2.92 -1.66 11.89
C SER A 60 3.73 -1.48 13.16
N ARG A 61 3.39 -0.44 13.94
CA ARG A 61 4.09 -0.12 15.19
C ARG A 61 4.25 -1.36 16.07
N VAL A 62 5.46 -1.52 16.60
CA VAL A 62 5.84 -2.67 17.43
C VAL A 62 5.72 -2.32 18.89
N SER A 63 5.25 -3.27 19.70
CA SER A 63 5.54 -3.36 21.13
C SER A 63 6.32 -4.66 21.38
N GLY A 64 7.43 -4.60 22.11
CA GLY A 64 8.27 -5.78 22.37
C GLY A 64 9.66 -5.45 22.92
N ALA A 65 10.22 -6.38 23.70
CA ALA A 65 11.46 -6.21 24.46
C ALA A 65 12.76 -6.55 23.68
N SER A 66 12.67 -6.78 22.37
CA SER A 66 13.84 -7.03 21.52
C SER A 66 14.61 -5.73 21.27
N LEU A 67 15.94 -5.78 21.33
CA LEU A 67 16.81 -4.64 21.02
C LEU A 67 16.61 -4.15 19.59
N VAL A 68 16.49 -5.05 18.61
CA VAL A 68 16.18 -4.73 17.22
C VAL A 68 15.24 -5.81 16.66
N PRO A 69 13.95 -5.53 16.51
CA PRO A 69 13.01 -6.51 15.98
C PRO A 69 12.99 -6.50 14.44
N ILE A 70 13.97 -7.18 13.81
CA ILE A 70 14.22 -7.18 12.35
C ILE A 70 12.97 -7.46 11.49
N GLN A 71 12.07 -8.33 11.95
CA GLN A 71 10.85 -8.66 11.21
C GLN A 71 9.96 -7.44 10.93
N HIS A 72 10.02 -6.42 11.80
CA HIS A 72 9.24 -5.18 11.65
C HIS A 72 9.98 -4.09 10.85
N PHE A 73 11.14 -4.41 10.29
CA PHE A 73 11.83 -3.58 9.30
C PHE A 73 11.63 -4.10 7.87
N HIS A 74 11.01 -5.28 7.71
CA HIS A 74 10.69 -5.80 6.39
C HIS A 74 9.47 -5.06 5.82
N ILE A 75 9.66 -4.37 4.71
CA ILE A 75 8.65 -3.54 4.05
C ILE A 75 8.50 -3.94 2.57
N PRO A 76 7.31 -3.79 1.98
CA PRO A 76 7.13 -3.95 0.55
C PRO A 76 7.83 -2.82 -0.21
N GLY A 77 8.44 -3.17 -1.34
CA GLY A 77 8.98 -2.25 -2.34
C GLY A 77 8.70 -2.77 -3.74
N LEU A 78 8.20 -1.91 -4.62
CA LEU A 78 7.94 -2.22 -6.03
C LEU A 78 8.37 -1.04 -6.89
N ILE A 79 9.22 -1.33 -7.88
CA ILE A 79 9.54 -0.40 -8.97
C ILE A 79 8.70 -0.81 -10.18
N LEU A 80 8.01 0.15 -10.80
CA LEU A 80 7.08 -0.08 -11.88
C LEU A 80 7.11 1.09 -12.88
N GLY A 81 6.92 0.79 -14.17
CA GLY A 81 6.91 1.76 -15.26
C GLY A 81 6.89 1.04 -16.61
N GLU A 82 6.65 1.78 -17.70
CA GLU A 82 6.75 1.20 -19.05
C GLU A 82 8.18 0.74 -19.34
N GLY A 83 8.34 -0.49 -19.84
CA GLY A 83 9.66 -1.07 -20.14
C GLY A 83 10.42 -1.64 -18.95
N ILE A 84 9.89 -1.58 -17.73
CA ILE A 84 10.49 -2.24 -16.55
C ILE A 84 10.03 -3.69 -16.51
N GLU A 85 10.97 -4.63 -16.67
CA GLU A 85 10.68 -6.06 -16.60
C GLU A 85 10.32 -6.50 -15.17
N ALA A 86 9.33 -7.39 -15.05
CA ALA A 86 8.95 -7.96 -13.78
C ALA A 86 10.09 -8.84 -13.24
N LYS A 87 10.61 -8.48 -12.06
CA LYS A 87 11.64 -9.24 -11.34
C LYS A 87 11.25 -9.37 -9.87
N ARG A 88 11.51 -10.55 -9.31
CA ARG A 88 11.47 -10.80 -7.86
C ARG A 88 12.86 -11.22 -7.44
N ASP A 89 13.44 -10.48 -6.51
CA ASP A 89 14.70 -10.85 -5.87
C ASP A 89 14.50 -12.00 -4.86
#